data_AF-A0A966IQ01-F1
#
_entry.id   AF-A0A966IQ01-F1
#
_cell.length_a   1.000
_cell.length_b   1.000
_cell.length_c   1.000
_cell.angle_alpha   90.00
_cell.angle_beta   90.00
_cell.angle_gamma   90.00
#
_symmetry.space_group_name_H-M   'P 1'
#
loop_
_entity.id
_entity.type
_entity.pdbx_description
1 polymer ?
#
loop_
_entity_poly.entity_id
_entity_poly.type
_entity_poly.pdbx_seq_one_letter_code
_entity_poly.pdbx_strand_id
1 'polypeptide(L)'
;KIRFDEKSISTLKSSLGKLEDQLARTLCWAAAWDMLRDAELSASDFVDIAIAGLPGEVDVTMVTTLGNQLSGAVEIYASDKNRDGLREKLAAELSRLLDSAKPGSDLQLQYARLFANLASTAEQGKRIRELMDGQLAGLVVDVDLRWQFLTALVERGLATMNDVDSELQRDNTLTGKLSYERCLAAFPTKEAKEKAFVKTTADDSISNWSRLYTLQGMVRPLHRELLAEYIDRYFALILDTYNSKSYEVSQKIVDLLFPVYNISQSTLDKTNAWLNGVGKDAHPTLRRHVIQAKESMERAIRVRAVDR
;
A
#
# COMPACT_ATOMS: atom_id res chain seq x y z
N LYS A 1 -23.89 11.26 2.35
CA LYS A 1 -22.82 10.74 3.25
C LYS A 1 -23.05 11.32 4.64
N ILE A 2 -22.74 10.59 5.71
CA ILE A 2 -22.80 11.12 7.09
C ILE A 2 -21.59 12.04 7.32
N ARG A 3 -21.77 13.09 8.13
CA ARG A 3 -20.73 14.04 8.53
C ARG A 3 -20.73 14.20 10.03
N PHE A 4 -19.59 13.98 10.66
CA PHE A 4 -19.39 14.17 12.09
C PHE A 4 -18.91 15.59 12.36
N ASP A 5 -19.46 16.21 13.39
CA ASP A 5 -18.92 17.45 13.93
C ASP A 5 -17.65 17.18 14.75
N GLU A 6 -16.98 18.25 15.20
CA GLU A 6 -15.74 18.15 15.98
C GLU A 6 -15.91 17.33 17.27
N LYS A 7 -17.07 17.44 17.93
CA LYS A 7 -17.38 16.69 19.15
C LYS A 7 -17.53 15.21 18.87
N SER A 8 -18.22 14.85 17.79
CA SER A 8 -18.33 13.47 17.31
C SER A 8 -16.96 12.92 16.95
N ILE A 9 -16.11 13.64 16.21
CA ILE A 9 -14.74 13.23 15.88
C ILE A 9 -13.93 12.97 17.17
N SER A 10 -13.97 13.89 18.13
CA SER A 10 -13.29 13.72 19.43
C SER A 10 -13.83 12.50 20.22
N THR A 11 -15.11 12.19 20.07
CA THR A 11 -15.72 11.01 20.70
C THR A 11 -15.22 9.73 20.05
N LEU A 12 -15.15 9.70 18.71
CA LEU A 12 -14.63 8.56 17.96
C LEU A 12 -13.18 8.23 18.34
N LYS A 13 -12.33 9.26 18.44
CA LYS A 13 -10.91 9.15 18.85
C LYS A 13 -10.69 8.56 20.25
N SER A 14 -11.71 8.53 21.12
CA SER A 14 -11.56 8.02 22.49
C SER A 14 -12.39 6.76 22.78
N SER A 15 -13.39 6.48 21.95
CA SER A 15 -14.47 5.57 22.33
C SER A 15 -15.06 4.73 21.19
N LEU A 16 -14.59 4.85 19.93
CA LEU A 16 -15.17 4.08 18.83
C LEU A 16 -15.16 2.56 19.10
N GLY A 17 -14.07 2.02 19.64
CA GLY A 17 -13.97 0.59 19.96
C GLY A 17 -14.86 0.13 21.13
N LYS A 18 -15.46 1.07 21.87
CA LYS A 18 -16.38 0.78 22.99
C LYS A 18 -17.84 0.71 22.57
N LEU A 19 -18.17 1.12 21.34
CA LEU A 19 -19.53 0.97 20.82
C LEU A 19 -19.81 -0.53 20.64
N GLU A 20 -20.80 -1.08 21.33
CA GLU A 20 -21.12 -2.52 21.25
C GLU A 20 -21.78 -2.89 19.92
N ASP A 21 -22.59 -1.97 19.36
CA ASP A 21 -23.30 -2.18 18.11
C ASP A 21 -22.36 -2.15 16.88
N GLN A 22 -22.21 -3.30 16.23
CA GLN A 22 -21.34 -3.46 15.06
C GLN A 22 -21.78 -2.64 13.85
N LEU A 23 -23.09 -2.46 13.64
CA LEU A 23 -23.61 -1.66 12.53
C LEU A 23 -23.27 -0.18 12.76
N ALA A 24 -23.42 0.32 13.99
CA ALA A 24 -23.04 1.67 14.36
C ALA A 24 -21.54 1.92 14.15
N ARG A 25 -20.67 0.99 14.56
CA ARG A 25 -19.23 1.09 14.28
C ARG A 25 -18.94 1.11 12.78
N THR A 26 -19.58 0.23 12.01
CA THR A 26 -19.45 0.18 10.55
C THR A 26 -19.83 1.51 9.88
N LEU A 27 -20.92 2.13 10.32
CA LEU A 27 -21.34 3.45 9.83
C LEU A 27 -20.34 4.54 10.22
N CYS A 28 -19.76 4.47 11.42
CA CYS A 28 -18.70 5.39 11.85
C CYS A 28 -17.45 5.27 10.98
N TRP A 29 -17.01 4.04 10.67
CA TRP A 29 -15.89 3.79 9.77
C TRP A 29 -16.14 4.34 8.36
N ALA A 30 -17.30 4.01 7.79
CA ALA A 30 -17.68 4.47 6.46
C ALA A 30 -17.70 6.01 6.39
N ALA A 31 -18.28 6.66 7.38
CA ALA A 31 -18.34 8.12 7.46
C ALA A 31 -16.96 8.76 7.66
N ALA A 32 -16.12 8.22 8.56
CA ALA A 32 -14.76 8.72 8.78
C ALA A 32 -13.88 8.58 7.53
N TRP A 33 -13.99 7.46 6.82
CA TRP A 33 -13.28 7.24 5.56
C TRP A 33 -13.75 8.19 4.45
N ASP A 34 -15.07 8.41 4.36
CA ASP A 34 -15.64 9.37 3.41
C ASP A 34 -15.16 10.80 3.70
N MET A 35 -15.19 11.22 4.97
CA MET A 35 -14.72 12.55 5.39
C MET A 35 -13.21 12.73 5.13
N LEU A 36 -12.39 11.70 5.38
CA LEU A 36 -10.96 11.73 5.02
C LEU A 36 -10.79 11.96 3.52
N ARG A 37 -11.49 11.20 2.69
CA ARG A 37 -11.38 11.30 1.22
C ARG A 37 -11.96 12.59 0.66
N ASP A 38 -12.92 13.20 1.35
CA ASP A 38 -13.51 14.48 0.97
C ASP A 38 -12.74 15.69 1.53
N ALA A 39 -11.58 15.43 2.19
CA ALA A 39 -10.73 16.44 2.83
C ALA A 39 -11.44 17.22 3.96
N GLU A 40 -12.35 16.57 4.67
CA GLU A 40 -13.07 17.09 5.83
C GLU A 40 -12.54 16.51 7.16
N LEU A 41 -11.66 15.50 7.08
CA LEU A 41 -10.96 14.87 8.22
C LEU A 41 -9.49 14.69 7.85
N SER A 42 -8.57 14.97 8.76
CA SER A 42 -7.13 14.75 8.52
C SER A 42 -6.76 13.27 8.54
N ALA A 43 -5.65 12.90 7.90
CA ALA A 43 -5.12 11.54 7.98
C ALA A 43 -4.71 11.19 9.42
N SER A 44 -4.14 12.15 10.16
CA SER A 44 -3.81 11.99 11.58
C SER A 44 -5.04 11.66 12.42
N ASP A 45 -6.14 12.38 12.21
CA ASP A 45 -7.40 12.14 12.93
C ASP A 45 -7.99 10.78 12.60
N PHE A 46 -7.96 10.39 11.32
CA PHE A 46 -8.43 9.09 10.90
C PHE A 46 -7.62 7.95 11.53
N VAL A 47 -6.29 8.09 11.61
CA VAL A 47 -5.40 7.12 12.29
C VAL A 47 -5.70 7.06 13.80
N ASP A 48 -5.95 8.20 14.45
CA ASP A 48 -6.33 8.22 15.87
C ASP A 48 -7.66 7.52 16.13
N ILE A 49 -8.66 7.76 15.27
CA ILE A 49 -9.95 7.06 15.31
C ILE A 49 -9.74 5.57 15.09
N ALA A 50 -8.88 5.19 14.14
CA ALA A 50 -8.53 3.80 13.86
C ALA A 50 -7.93 3.08 15.07
N ILE A 51 -6.95 3.69 15.71
CA ILE A 51 -6.29 3.16 16.92
C ILE A 51 -7.29 2.99 18.06
N ALA A 52 -8.23 3.93 18.22
CA ALA A 52 -9.27 3.83 19.24
C ALA A 52 -10.36 2.79 18.92
N GLY A 53 -10.56 2.49 17.63
CA GLY A 53 -11.63 1.62 17.15
C GLY A 53 -11.24 0.16 16.98
N LEU A 54 -10.05 -0.12 16.43
CA LEU A 54 -9.57 -1.47 16.11
C LEU A 54 -9.65 -2.48 17.28
N PRO A 55 -9.37 -2.12 18.56
CA PRO A 55 -9.51 -3.05 19.67
C PRO A 55 -10.91 -3.63 19.86
N GLY A 56 -11.95 -2.90 19.42
CA GLY A 56 -13.35 -3.34 19.48
C GLY A 56 -13.82 -4.12 18.26
N GLU A 57 -12.98 -4.26 17.23
CA GLU A 57 -13.36 -4.97 16.01
C GLU A 57 -13.09 -6.46 16.12
N VAL A 58 -14.15 -7.24 15.88
CA VAL A 58 -14.14 -8.71 15.93
C VAL A 58 -14.31 -9.36 14.55
N ASP A 59 -14.71 -8.59 13.54
CA ASP A 59 -14.89 -9.05 12.16
C ASP A 59 -13.60 -8.84 11.36
N VAL A 60 -12.98 -9.93 10.95
CA VAL A 60 -11.73 -9.92 10.16
C VAL A 60 -11.92 -9.23 8.79
N THR A 61 -13.11 -9.28 8.20
CA THR A 61 -13.39 -8.60 6.92
C THR A 61 -13.35 -7.09 7.08
N MET A 62 -13.89 -6.60 8.20
CA MET A 62 -13.83 -5.18 8.56
C MET A 62 -12.37 -4.76 8.83
N VAL A 63 -11.63 -5.52 9.63
CA VAL A 63 -10.21 -5.25 9.91
C VAL A 63 -9.37 -5.25 8.64
N THR A 64 -9.64 -6.17 7.70
CA THR A 64 -8.97 -6.21 6.40
C THR A 64 -9.24 -4.95 5.58
N THR A 65 -10.50 -4.52 5.52
CA THR A 65 -10.90 -3.30 4.81
C THR A 65 -10.27 -2.06 5.43
N LEU A 66 -10.32 -1.94 6.76
CA LEU A 66 -9.71 -0.84 7.51
C LEU A 66 -8.19 -0.83 7.34
N GLY A 67 -7.53 -1.97 7.33
CA GLY A 67 -6.09 -2.06 7.09
C GLY A 67 -5.65 -1.50 5.74
N ASN A 68 -6.43 -1.75 4.69
CA ASN A 68 -6.19 -1.15 3.37
C ASN A 68 -6.44 0.37 3.37
N GLN A 69 -7.50 0.82 4.04
CA GLN A 69 -7.82 2.24 4.20
C GLN A 69 -6.72 2.96 4.99
N LEU A 70 -6.22 2.35 6.06
CA LEU A 70 -5.14 2.88 6.89
C LEU A 70 -3.83 2.96 6.15
N SER A 71 -3.51 1.94 5.35
CA SER A 71 -2.35 1.99 4.45
C SER A 71 -2.47 3.16 3.46
N GLY A 72 -3.66 3.39 2.90
CA GLY A 72 -3.94 4.58 2.08
C GLY A 72 -3.87 5.90 2.88
N ALA A 73 -4.39 5.93 4.10
CA ALA A 73 -4.35 7.10 4.97
C ALA A 73 -2.90 7.53 5.24
N VAL A 74 -2.03 6.59 5.59
CA VAL A 74 -0.61 6.86 5.83
C VAL A 74 0.13 7.16 4.53
N GLU A 75 0.04 6.29 3.52
CA GLU A 75 0.93 6.38 2.37
C GLU A 75 0.47 7.37 1.28
N ILE A 76 -0.83 7.67 1.21
CA ILE A 76 -1.39 8.57 0.19
C ILE A 76 -1.82 9.89 0.79
N TYR A 77 -2.54 9.86 1.91
CA TYR A 77 -3.24 11.04 2.43
C TYR A 77 -2.51 11.83 3.51
N ALA A 78 -1.59 11.21 4.25
CA ALA A 78 -0.79 11.91 5.24
C ALA A 78 0.18 12.91 4.58
N SER A 79 0.32 14.08 5.19
CA SER A 79 1.34 15.05 4.79
C SER A 79 2.74 14.46 4.96
N ASP A 80 3.73 15.01 4.24
CA ASP A 80 5.10 14.51 4.33
C ASP A 80 5.65 14.60 5.76
N LYS A 81 5.28 15.67 6.48
CA LYS A 81 5.69 15.91 7.86
C LYS A 81 5.14 14.85 8.84
N ASN A 82 3.89 14.41 8.65
CA ASN A 82 3.22 13.53 9.61
C ASN A 82 3.34 12.05 9.27
N ARG A 83 3.60 11.71 7.99
CA ARG A 83 3.52 10.34 7.48
C ARG A 83 4.33 9.33 8.28
N ASP A 84 5.60 9.61 8.52
CA ASP A 84 6.49 8.63 9.16
C ASP A 84 6.09 8.38 10.62
N GLY A 85 5.71 9.44 11.35
CA GLY A 85 5.17 9.31 12.70
C GLY A 85 3.85 8.54 12.76
N LEU A 86 2.94 8.78 11.81
CA LEU A 86 1.68 8.03 11.73
C LEU A 86 1.92 6.55 11.39
N ARG A 87 2.87 6.27 10.50
CA ARG A 87 3.27 4.91 10.14
C ARG A 87 3.80 4.16 11.36
N GLU A 88 4.74 4.75 12.07
CA GLU A 88 5.34 4.16 13.28
C GLU A 88 4.28 3.91 14.35
N LYS A 89 3.45 4.92 14.64
CA LYS A 89 2.36 4.85 15.62
C LYS A 89 1.38 3.72 15.31
N LEU A 90 0.94 3.63 14.06
CA LEU A 90 -0.03 2.62 13.64
C LEU A 90 0.58 1.21 13.67
N ALA A 91 1.83 1.05 13.22
CA ALA A 91 2.52 -0.23 13.29
C ALA A 91 2.73 -0.70 14.74
N ALA A 92 3.03 0.22 15.68
CA ALA A 92 3.09 -0.11 17.10
C ALA A 92 1.74 -0.63 17.64
N GLU A 93 0.64 0.02 17.29
CA GLU A 93 -0.70 -0.44 17.70
C GLU A 93 -1.06 -1.79 17.07
N LEU A 94 -0.75 -2.00 15.79
CA LEU A 94 -0.98 -3.29 15.13
C LEU A 94 -0.15 -4.42 15.76
N SER A 95 1.08 -4.15 16.19
CA SER A 95 1.89 -5.12 16.94
C SER A 95 1.23 -5.44 18.29
N ARG A 96 0.72 -4.44 19.00
CA ARG A 96 0.03 -4.63 20.27
C ARG A 96 -1.25 -5.47 20.11
N LEU A 97 -2.03 -5.19 19.05
CA LEU A 97 -3.25 -5.93 18.72
C LEU A 97 -2.93 -7.37 18.29
N LEU A 98 -1.86 -7.56 17.53
CA LEU A 98 -1.35 -8.89 17.18
C LEU A 98 -1.03 -9.73 18.41
N ASP A 99 -0.32 -9.16 19.39
CA ASP A 99 0.04 -9.85 20.63
C ASP A 99 -1.18 -10.12 21.54
N SER A 100 -2.21 -9.26 21.45
CA SER A 100 -3.45 -9.38 22.24
C SER A 100 -4.50 -10.28 21.59
N ALA A 101 -4.37 -10.58 20.29
CA ALA A 101 -5.34 -11.38 19.56
C ALA A 101 -5.34 -12.83 20.08
N LYS A 102 -6.51 -13.48 20.02
CA LYS A 102 -6.63 -14.90 20.38
C LYS A 102 -5.65 -15.73 19.52
N PRO A 103 -4.76 -16.55 20.12
CA PRO A 103 -3.84 -17.39 19.37
C PRO A 103 -4.57 -18.28 18.35
N GLY A 104 -4.08 -18.31 17.11
CA GLY A 104 -4.65 -19.08 16.00
C GLY A 104 -5.92 -18.47 15.38
N SER A 105 -6.29 -17.24 15.74
CA SER A 105 -7.45 -16.57 15.14
C SER A 105 -7.13 -15.87 13.82
N ASP A 106 -8.14 -15.71 12.97
CA ASP A 106 -8.03 -14.94 11.72
C ASP A 106 -7.62 -13.47 11.98
N LEU A 107 -8.04 -12.89 13.10
CA LEU A 107 -7.60 -11.57 13.53
C LEU A 107 -6.09 -11.52 13.83
N GLN A 108 -5.55 -12.56 14.48
CA GLN A 108 -4.10 -12.65 14.73
C GLN A 108 -3.33 -12.67 13.40
N LEU A 109 -3.76 -13.50 12.45
CA LEU A 109 -3.16 -13.54 11.12
C LEU A 109 -3.27 -12.17 10.41
N GLN A 110 -4.44 -11.55 10.45
CA GLN A 110 -4.67 -10.28 9.78
C GLN A 110 -3.85 -9.14 10.39
N TYR A 111 -3.74 -9.06 11.73
CA TYR A 111 -2.87 -8.07 12.37
C TYR A 111 -1.39 -8.30 12.03
N ALA A 112 -0.93 -9.55 11.90
CA ALA A 112 0.43 -9.84 11.46
C ALA A 112 0.70 -9.31 10.04
N ARG A 113 -0.24 -9.52 9.12
CA ARG A 113 -0.17 -9.01 7.74
C ARG A 113 -0.14 -7.49 7.69
N LEU A 114 -1.02 -6.83 8.45
CA LEU A 114 -1.10 -5.37 8.50
C LEU A 114 0.15 -4.76 9.15
N PHE A 115 0.61 -5.34 10.25
CA PHE A 115 1.85 -4.95 10.91
C PHE A 115 3.03 -4.99 9.93
N ALA A 116 3.22 -6.10 9.21
CA ALA A 116 4.33 -6.23 8.26
C ALA A 116 4.27 -5.19 7.13
N ASN A 117 3.07 -4.84 6.65
CA ASN A 117 2.90 -3.83 5.61
C ASN A 117 3.27 -2.42 6.09
N LEU A 118 2.97 -2.09 7.35
CA LEU A 118 3.10 -0.74 7.90
C LEU A 118 4.34 -0.53 8.77
N ALA A 119 5.02 -1.58 9.22
CA ALA A 119 6.28 -1.49 9.95
C ALA A 119 7.27 -0.57 9.23
N SER A 120 8.15 0.14 9.92
CA SER A 120 9.13 1.02 9.26
C SER A 120 10.41 1.24 10.03
N THR A 121 10.40 1.04 11.35
CA THR A 121 11.62 1.14 12.16
C THR A 121 12.43 -0.16 12.12
N ALA A 122 13.71 -0.08 12.50
CA ALA A 122 14.58 -1.25 12.59
C ALA A 122 14.04 -2.28 13.61
N GLU A 123 13.49 -1.81 14.73
CA GLU A 123 12.87 -2.62 15.77
C GLU A 123 11.63 -3.35 15.25
N GLN A 124 10.78 -2.66 14.48
CA GLN A 124 9.61 -3.29 13.85
C GLN A 124 10.04 -4.31 12.79
N GLY A 125 11.14 -4.05 12.06
CA GLY A 125 11.76 -5.00 11.16
C GLY A 125 12.30 -6.25 11.88
N LYS A 126 12.94 -6.08 13.04
CA LYS A 126 13.34 -7.20 13.90
C LYS A 126 12.12 -8.03 14.31
N ARG A 127 11.03 -7.36 14.71
CA ARG A 127 9.76 -8.03 15.04
C ARG A 127 9.19 -8.83 13.86
N ILE A 128 9.25 -8.32 12.63
CA ILE A 128 8.84 -9.10 11.44
C ILE A 128 9.66 -10.39 11.33
N ARG A 129 10.98 -10.34 11.57
CA ARG A 129 11.84 -11.53 11.54
C ARG A 129 11.46 -12.54 12.63
N GLU A 130 11.25 -12.07 13.86
CA GLU A 130 10.79 -12.93 14.96
C GLU A 130 9.46 -13.62 14.62
N LEU A 131 8.51 -12.90 14.01
CA LEU A 131 7.25 -13.47 13.54
C LEU A 131 7.49 -14.50 12.44
N MET A 132 8.34 -14.20 11.46
CA MET A 132 8.71 -15.11 10.37
C MET A 132 9.38 -16.40 10.87
N ASP A 133 10.11 -16.32 11.99
CA ASP A 133 10.75 -17.44 12.66
C ASP A 133 9.80 -18.22 13.59
N GLY A 134 8.51 -17.84 13.63
CA GLY A 134 7.47 -18.55 14.39
C GLY A 134 7.49 -18.27 15.90
N GLN A 135 8.04 -17.13 16.34
CA GLN A 135 8.19 -16.82 17.77
C GLN A 135 6.90 -16.32 18.45
N LEU A 136 5.80 -16.15 17.71
CA LEU A 136 4.50 -15.79 18.28
C LEU A 136 3.58 -17.01 18.35
N ALA A 137 3.14 -17.36 19.56
CA ALA A 137 2.25 -18.49 19.78
C ALA A 137 0.92 -18.33 19.01
N GLY A 138 0.52 -19.40 18.32
CA GLY A 138 -0.72 -19.48 17.54
C GLY A 138 -0.65 -18.89 16.13
N LEU A 139 0.34 -18.05 15.80
CA LEU A 139 0.49 -17.54 14.45
C LEU A 139 1.10 -18.63 13.55
N VAL A 140 0.28 -19.20 12.67
CA VAL A 140 0.77 -20.12 11.64
C VAL A 140 1.39 -19.31 10.51
N VAL A 141 2.70 -19.44 10.33
CA VAL A 141 3.44 -18.77 9.25
C VAL A 141 3.51 -19.68 8.03
N ASP A 142 2.46 -19.65 7.23
CA ASP A 142 2.40 -20.35 5.95
C ASP A 142 3.31 -19.71 4.89
N VAL A 143 3.43 -20.37 3.74
CA VAL A 143 4.30 -19.95 2.64
C VAL A 143 3.99 -18.53 2.16
N ASP A 144 2.70 -18.17 2.05
CA ASP A 144 2.29 -16.84 1.60
C ASP A 144 2.67 -15.75 2.61
N LEU A 145 2.48 -16.02 3.92
CA LEU A 145 2.87 -15.09 4.97
C LEU A 145 4.40 -14.94 5.06
N ARG A 146 5.17 -16.02 4.85
CA ARG A 146 6.64 -15.95 4.78
C ARG A 146 7.10 -15.03 3.65
N TRP A 147 6.55 -15.17 2.45
CA TRP A 147 6.87 -14.27 1.33
C TRP A 147 6.44 -12.83 1.59
N GLN A 148 5.32 -12.61 2.28
CA GLN A 148 4.90 -11.27 2.67
C GLN A 148 5.86 -10.62 3.66
N PHE A 149 6.27 -11.34 4.71
CA PHE A 149 7.27 -10.88 5.67
C PHE A 149 8.62 -10.62 5.00
N LEU A 150 9.06 -11.52 4.13
CA LEU A 150 10.31 -11.35 3.40
C LEU A 150 10.27 -10.14 2.46
N THR A 151 9.17 -9.94 1.72
CA THR A 151 8.99 -8.75 0.87
C THR A 151 9.07 -7.46 1.70
N ALA A 152 8.45 -7.45 2.88
CA ALA A 152 8.51 -6.30 3.80
C ALA A 152 9.94 -6.04 4.30
N LEU A 153 10.69 -7.09 4.67
CA LEU A 153 12.09 -6.98 5.07
C LEU A 153 12.97 -6.49 3.92
N VAL A 154 12.79 -7.03 2.71
CA VAL A 154 13.54 -6.63 1.51
C VAL A 154 13.29 -5.16 1.18
N GLU A 155 12.04 -4.71 1.17
CA GLU A 155 11.68 -3.29 0.97
C GLU A 155 12.42 -2.35 1.93
N ARG A 156 12.66 -2.80 3.17
CA ARG A 156 13.32 -1.98 4.20
C ARG A 156 14.85 -2.13 4.20
N GLY A 157 15.41 -2.91 3.27
CA GLY A 157 16.84 -3.23 3.26
C GLY A 157 17.28 -4.11 4.43
N LEU A 158 16.34 -4.84 5.04
CA LEU A 158 16.55 -5.71 6.21
C LEU A 158 16.63 -7.19 5.85
N ALA A 159 16.61 -7.53 4.55
CA ALA A 159 16.87 -8.87 4.04
C ALA A 159 17.85 -8.78 2.87
N THR A 160 18.62 -9.85 2.70
CA THR A 160 19.66 -9.99 1.68
C THR A 160 19.18 -10.83 0.51
N MET A 161 19.94 -10.83 -0.59
CA MET A 161 19.70 -11.74 -1.71
C MET A 161 19.70 -13.22 -1.25
N ASN A 162 20.61 -13.58 -0.34
CA ASN A 162 20.68 -14.94 0.20
C ASN A 162 19.41 -15.35 0.95
N ASP A 163 18.77 -14.42 1.68
CA ASP A 163 17.50 -14.69 2.35
C ASP A 163 16.40 -15.01 1.33
N VAL A 164 16.37 -14.25 0.23
CA VAL A 164 15.42 -14.41 -0.88
C VAL A 164 15.64 -15.71 -1.65
N ASP A 165 16.90 -16.06 -1.96
CA ASP A 165 17.26 -17.32 -2.59
C ASP A 165 16.95 -18.53 -1.69
N SER A 166 17.19 -18.40 -0.38
CA SER A 166 16.88 -19.45 0.60
C SER A 166 15.38 -19.70 0.70
N GLU A 167 14.55 -18.65 0.64
CA GLU A 167 13.10 -18.83 0.64
C GLU A 167 12.59 -19.44 -0.67
N LEU A 168 13.18 -19.10 -1.83
CA LEU A 168 12.86 -19.77 -3.10
C LEU A 168 13.21 -21.26 -3.08
N GLN A 169 14.31 -21.65 -2.43
CA GLN A 169 14.64 -23.07 -2.25
C GLN A 169 13.60 -23.80 -1.39
N ARG A 170 13.02 -23.11 -0.39
CA ARG A 170 11.94 -23.65 0.44
C ARG A 170 10.63 -23.75 -0.33
N ASP A 171 10.32 -22.77 -1.18
CA ASP A 171 9.12 -22.70 -2.00
C ASP A 171 9.46 -22.59 -3.50
N ASN A 172 9.78 -23.74 -4.11
CA ASN A 172 10.06 -23.84 -5.55
C ASN A 172 8.78 -24.01 -6.40
N THR A 173 7.62 -23.58 -5.90
CA THR A 173 6.37 -23.59 -6.66
C THR A 173 6.33 -22.47 -7.70
N LEU A 174 5.32 -22.48 -8.57
CA LEU A 174 5.10 -21.39 -9.51
C LEU A 174 4.85 -20.06 -8.78
N THR A 175 4.02 -20.07 -7.74
CA THR A 175 3.72 -18.90 -6.92
C THR A 175 4.95 -18.44 -6.13
N GLY A 176 5.78 -19.36 -5.64
CA GLY A 176 7.06 -19.04 -5.01
C GLY A 176 8.03 -18.31 -5.93
N LYS A 177 8.13 -18.73 -7.19
CA LYS A 177 8.91 -18.02 -8.23
C LYS A 177 8.38 -16.61 -8.51
N LEU A 178 7.05 -16.42 -8.50
CA LEU A 178 6.46 -15.09 -8.66
C LEU A 178 6.76 -14.20 -7.43
N SER A 179 6.66 -14.74 -6.23
CA SER A 179 7.01 -14.03 -4.99
C SER A 179 8.50 -13.68 -4.91
N TYR A 180 9.37 -14.55 -5.41
CA TYR A 180 10.79 -14.28 -5.60
C TYR A 180 11.01 -13.07 -6.50
N GLU A 181 10.37 -13.01 -7.67
CA GLU A 181 10.47 -11.86 -8.57
C GLU A 181 9.96 -10.56 -7.93
N ARG A 182 8.90 -10.63 -7.11
CA ARG A 182 8.44 -9.50 -6.31
C ARG A 182 9.52 -9.04 -5.32
N CYS A 183 10.19 -9.95 -4.62
CA CYS A 183 11.28 -9.61 -3.71
C CYS A 183 12.45 -8.96 -4.45
N LEU A 184 12.87 -9.51 -5.61
CA LEU A 184 13.94 -8.91 -6.42
C LEU A 184 13.64 -7.46 -6.80
N ALA A 185 12.39 -7.18 -7.20
CA ALA A 185 11.96 -5.82 -7.53
C ALA A 185 11.81 -4.93 -6.29
N ALA A 186 11.62 -5.51 -5.10
CA ALA A 186 11.42 -4.80 -3.84
C ALA A 186 12.71 -4.31 -3.18
N PHE A 187 13.90 -4.73 -3.62
CA PHE A 187 15.14 -4.18 -3.05
C PHE A 187 15.18 -2.64 -3.19
N PRO A 188 15.67 -1.91 -2.16
CA PRO A 188 15.68 -0.44 -2.10
C PRO A 188 16.87 0.14 -2.88
N THR A 189 17.12 -0.33 -4.10
CA THR A 189 18.25 0.09 -4.93
C THR A 189 17.80 0.54 -6.30
N LYS A 190 18.49 1.52 -6.89
CA LYS A 190 18.23 1.97 -8.27
C LYS A 190 18.35 0.82 -9.27
N GLU A 191 19.32 -0.07 -9.08
CA GLU A 191 19.52 -1.23 -9.94
C GLU A 191 18.31 -2.17 -9.94
N ALA A 192 17.73 -2.45 -8.77
CA ALA A 192 16.54 -3.28 -8.66
C ALA A 192 15.32 -2.63 -9.35
N LYS A 193 15.13 -1.31 -9.16
CA LYS A 193 14.05 -0.57 -9.84
C LYS A 193 14.25 -0.56 -11.35
N GLU A 194 15.47 -0.43 -11.84
CA GLU A 194 15.75 -0.42 -13.27
C GLU A 194 15.49 -1.77 -13.90
N LYS A 195 16.01 -2.84 -13.30
CA LYS A 195 15.74 -4.22 -13.73
C LYS A 195 14.25 -4.51 -13.77
N ALA A 196 13.51 -4.12 -12.73
CA ALA A 196 12.07 -4.31 -12.65
C ALA A 196 11.32 -3.50 -13.71
N PHE A 197 11.68 -2.24 -13.92
CA PHE A 197 11.06 -1.38 -14.93
C PHE A 197 11.28 -1.94 -16.35
N VAL A 198 12.52 -2.28 -16.71
CA VAL A 198 12.83 -2.84 -18.04
C VAL A 198 12.11 -4.16 -18.24
N LYS A 199 12.18 -5.09 -17.28
CA LYS A 199 11.46 -6.38 -17.36
C LYS A 199 9.97 -6.18 -17.56
N THR A 200 9.35 -5.25 -16.84
CA THR A 200 7.89 -5.07 -16.87
C THR A 200 7.38 -4.22 -18.03
N THR A 201 8.26 -3.54 -18.78
CA THR A 201 7.86 -2.66 -19.88
C THR A 201 8.38 -3.11 -21.25
N ALA A 202 9.55 -3.73 -21.32
CA ALA A 202 10.20 -4.10 -22.57
C ALA A 202 10.20 -5.61 -22.86
N ASP A 203 10.20 -6.47 -21.82
CA ASP A 203 10.20 -7.91 -22.03
C ASP A 203 8.78 -8.43 -22.30
N ASP A 204 8.53 -8.86 -23.53
CA ASP A 204 7.24 -9.44 -23.96
C ASP A 204 7.17 -10.96 -23.78
N SER A 205 8.25 -11.61 -23.35
CA SER A 205 8.29 -13.06 -23.11
C SER A 205 7.76 -13.46 -21.73
N ILE A 206 7.68 -12.53 -20.78
CA ILE A 206 7.22 -12.83 -19.42
C ILE A 206 5.70 -13.02 -19.34
N SER A 207 5.28 -13.84 -18.39
CA SER A 207 3.85 -14.03 -18.12
C SER A 207 3.20 -12.78 -17.53
N ASN A 208 1.88 -12.72 -17.70
CA ASN A 208 1.02 -11.71 -17.09
C ASN A 208 1.10 -11.67 -15.55
N TRP A 209 1.39 -12.81 -14.91
CA TRP A 209 1.61 -12.91 -13.47
C TRP A 209 2.99 -12.41 -13.06
N SER A 210 4.04 -12.78 -13.81
CA SER A 210 5.40 -12.27 -13.60
C SER A 210 5.44 -10.75 -13.65
N ARG A 211 4.77 -10.15 -14.65
CA ARG A 211 4.65 -8.70 -14.78
C ARG A 211 3.96 -8.07 -13.57
N LEU A 212 2.82 -8.62 -13.13
CA LEU A 212 2.09 -8.14 -11.97
C LEU A 212 2.93 -8.16 -10.69
N TYR A 213 3.58 -9.29 -10.39
CA TYR A 213 4.36 -9.46 -9.17
C TYR A 213 5.61 -8.57 -9.17
N THR A 214 6.28 -8.46 -10.31
CA THR A 214 7.43 -7.57 -10.47
C THR A 214 7.02 -6.10 -10.28
N LEU A 215 5.88 -5.66 -10.84
CA LEU A 215 5.35 -4.29 -10.64
C LEU A 215 5.00 -4.01 -9.17
N GLN A 216 4.37 -4.96 -8.48
CA GLN A 216 4.04 -4.86 -7.05
C GLN A 216 5.30 -4.82 -6.14
N GLY A 217 6.39 -5.44 -6.58
CA GLY A 217 7.69 -5.35 -5.91
C GLY A 217 8.39 -4.03 -6.20
N MET A 218 8.28 -3.50 -7.42
CA MET A 218 8.89 -2.24 -7.80
C MET A 218 8.25 -1.06 -7.07
N VAL A 219 6.92 -0.92 -7.18
CA VAL A 219 6.14 0.23 -6.74
C VAL A 219 5.81 0.10 -5.26
N ARG A 220 6.75 0.55 -4.42
CA ARG A 220 6.70 0.46 -2.96
C ARG A 220 6.61 1.83 -2.32
N PRO A 221 5.79 2.03 -1.29
CA PRO A 221 5.63 3.33 -0.65
C PRO A 221 6.94 3.84 -0.04
N LEU A 222 7.76 2.97 0.57
CA LEU A 222 9.02 3.39 1.18
C LEU A 222 10.10 3.81 0.16
N HIS A 223 9.86 3.62 -1.13
CA HIS A 223 10.81 3.94 -2.22
C HIS A 223 10.44 5.19 -3.02
N ARG A 224 9.62 6.10 -2.48
CA ARG A 224 9.18 7.33 -3.17
C ARG A 224 10.29 8.08 -3.91
N GLU A 225 11.45 8.22 -3.27
CA GLU A 225 12.60 8.91 -3.86
C GLU A 225 13.17 8.17 -5.07
N LEU A 226 13.30 6.83 -5.00
CA LEU A 226 13.73 6.01 -6.12
C LEU A 226 12.70 6.00 -7.25
N LEU A 227 11.40 6.03 -6.91
CA LEU A 227 10.31 6.02 -7.89
C LEU A 227 10.18 7.35 -8.65
N ALA A 228 10.70 8.45 -8.12
CA ALA A 228 10.62 9.77 -8.75
C ALA A 228 11.27 9.80 -10.15
N GLU A 229 12.33 9.02 -10.36
CA GLU A 229 13.06 8.92 -11.65
C GLU A 229 12.21 8.28 -12.78
N TYR A 230 11.13 7.58 -12.41
CA TYR A 230 10.27 6.87 -13.37
C TYR A 230 9.05 7.69 -13.80
N ILE A 231 8.79 8.86 -13.19
CA ILE A 231 7.61 9.67 -13.50
C ILE A 231 7.61 10.10 -14.98
N ASP A 232 8.72 10.65 -15.48
CA ASP A 232 8.81 11.08 -16.89
C ASP A 232 8.83 9.91 -17.85
N ARG A 233 9.50 8.81 -17.44
CA ARG A 233 9.55 7.57 -18.23
C ARG A 233 8.18 6.93 -18.37
N TYR A 234 7.34 6.98 -17.33
CA TYR A 234 5.97 6.53 -17.37
C TYR A 234 5.17 7.29 -18.44
N PHE A 235 5.15 8.63 -18.39
CA PHE A 235 4.38 9.43 -19.35
C PHE A 235 4.89 9.32 -20.79
N ALA A 236 6.19 9.12 -20.98
CA ALA A 236 6.77 8.87 -22.30
C ALA A 236 6.37 7.50 -22.87
N LEU A 237 6.10 6.51 -22.02
CA LEU A 237 5.88 5.11 -22.40
C LEU A 237 4.41 4.76 -22.68
N ILE A 238 3.47 5.28 -21.88
CA ILE A 238 2.12 4.71 -21.78
C ILE A 238 1.30 4.72 -23.08
N LEU A 239 1.50 5.71 -23.96
CA LEU A 239 0.79 5.74 -25.25
C LEU A 239 1.25 4.61 -26.16
N ASP A 240 2.56 4.46 -26.32
CA ASP A 240 3.16 3.41 -27.14
C ASP A 240 2.81 2.02 -26.60
N THR A 241 2.93 1.83 -25.29
CA THR A 241 2.53 0.59 -24.62
C THR A 241 1.08 0.21 -24.97
N TYR A 242 0.15 1.15 -24.85
CA TYR A 242 -1.26 0.86 -25.13
C TYR A 242 -1.53 0.55 -26.60
N ASN A 243 -0.77 1.15 -27.52
CA ASN A 243 -0.92 0.94 -28.96
C ASN A 243 -0.25 -0.34 -29.47
N SER A 244 0.80 -0.82 -28.79
CA SER A 244 1.63 -1.94 -29.24
C SER A 244 1.41 -3.24 -28.48
N LYS A 245 0.95 -3.19 -27.23
CA LYS A 245 0.78 -4.36 -26.35
C LYS A 245 -0.68 -4.74 -26.16
N SER A 246 -0.91 -5.98 -25.71
CA SER A 246 -2.25 -6.47 -25.40
C SER A 246 -2.91 -5.63 -24.30
N TYR A 247 -4.24 -5.58 -24.30
CA TYR A 247 -5.00 -4.80 -23.31
C TYR A 247 -4.62 -5.16 -21.86
N GLU A 248 -4.47 -6.45 -21.53
CA GLU A 248 -4.13 -6.89 -20.17
C GLU A 248 -2.74 -6.42 -19.74
N VAL A 249 -1.75 -6.46 -20.64
CA VAL A 249 -0.40 -5.98 -20.36
C VAL A 249 -0.40 -4.46 -20.20
N SER A 250 -1.04 -3.76 -21.15
CA SER A 250 -1.14 -2.31 -21.14
C SER A 250 -1.84 -1.79 -19.89
N GLN A 251 -2.95 -2.41 -19.48
CA GLN A 251 -3.67 -2.02 -18.26
C GLN A 251 -2.77 -2.15 -17.03
N LYS A 252 -2.05 -3.26 -16.86
CA LYS A 252 -1.14 -3.45 -15.71
C LYS A 252 -0.04 -2.41 -15.66
N ILE A 253 0.60 -2.11 -16.80
CA ILE A 253 1.67 -1.11 -16.89
C ILE A 253 1.10 0.27 -16.56
N VAL A 254 -0.01 0.66 -17.20
CA VAL A 254 -0.63 1.98 -17.03
C VAL A 254 -1.08 2.21 -15.59
N ASP A 255 -1.76 1.24 -14.99
CA ASP A 255 -2.35 1.39 -13.66
C ASP A 255 -1.31 1.25 -12.54
N LEU A 256 -0.37 0.30 -12.65
CA LEU A 256 0.56 0.00 -11.55
C LEU A 256 1.85 0.84 -11.58
N LEU A 257 2.23 1.41 -12.73
CA LEU A 257 3.36 2.35 -12.80
C LEU A 257 2.96 3.82 -12.68
N PHE A 258 1.65 4.14 -12.63
CA PHE A 258 1.26 5.52 -12.33
C PHE A 258 1.88 5.93 -10.98
N PRO A 259 2.47 7.13 -10.87
CA PRO A 259 3.25 7.55 -9.70
C PRO A 259 2.38 7.89 -8.48
N VAL A 260 1.62 6.91 -7.97
CA VAL A 260 0.64 7.05 -6.89
C VAL A 260 1.22 7.54 -5.57
N TYR A 261 2.51 7.28 -5.30
CA TYR A 261 3.18 7.69 -4.07
C TYR A 261 3.92 9.04 -4.16
N ASN A 262 4.17 9.54 -5.37
CA ASN A 262 4.84 10.82 -5.63
C ASN A 262 3.79 11.94 -5.76
N ILE A 263 3.05 12.16 -4.68
CA ILE A 263 1.88 13.05 -4.66
C ILE A 263 2.34 14.50 -4.58
N SER A 264 2.22 15.22 -5.69
CA SER A 264 2.67 16.61 -5.80
C SER A 264 1.93 17.33 -6.91
N GLN A 265 1.94 18.67 -6.87
CA GLN A 265 1.45 19.49 -7.97
C GLN A 265 2.21 19.20 -9.27
N SER A 266 3.52 18.96 -9.19
CA SER A 266 4.34 18.63 -10.38
C SER A 266 3.88 17.34 -11.08
N THR A 267 3.58 16.28 -10.33
CA THR A 267 3.06 15.03 -10.88
C THR A 267 1.67 15.23 -11.51
N LEU A 268 0.82 16.04 -10.87
CA LEU A 268 -0.49 16.40 -11.41
C LEU A 268 -0.37 17.21 -12.71
N ASP A 269 0.55 18.17 -12.78
CA ASP A 269 0.81 18.97 -13.97
C ASP A 269 1.31 18.11 -15.13
N LYS A 270 2.21 17.15 -14.88
CA LYS A 270 2.64 16.16 -15.88
C LYS A 270 1.48 15.29 -16.38
N THR A 271 0.57 14.90 -15.47
CA THR A 271 -0.63 14.13 -15.83
C THR A 271 -1.55 14.95 -16.73
N ASN A 272 -1.77 16.23 -16.41
CA ASN A 272 -2.56 17.15 -17.23
C ASN A 272 -1.90 17.45 -18.58
N ALA A 273 -0.59 17.65 -18.59
CA ALA A 273 0.18 17.88 -19.82
C ALA A 273 0.08 16.67 -20.76
N TRP A 274 0.17 15.45 -20.23
CA TRP A 274 -0.03 14.24 -21.03
C TRP A 274 -1.46 14.16 -21.59
N LEU A 275 -2.49 14.36 -20.75
CA LEU A 275 -3.90 14.29 -21.17
C LEU A 275 -4.28 15.34 -22.23
N ASN A 276 -3.67 16.52 -22.20
CA ASN A 276 -3.95 17.62 -23.13
C ASN A 276 -2.99 17.67 -24.33
N GLY A 277 -1.85 16.98 -24.24
CA GLY A 277 -0.81 16.93 -25.26
C GLY A 277 -0.82 15.58 -25.98
N VAL A 278 0.22 14.77 -25.76
CA VAL A 278 0.47 13.49 -26.45
C VAL A 278 -0.71 12.53 -26.33
N GLY A 279 -1.39 12.51 -25.18
CA GLY A 279 -2.53 11.64 -24.91
C GLY A 279 -3.88 12.18 -25.36
N LYS A 280 -3.97 13.38 -25.97
CA LYS A 280 -5.25 14.07 -26.27
C LYS A 280 -6.22 13.21 -27.09
N ASP A 281 -5.68 12.52 -28.09
CA ASP A 281 -6.42 11.66 -29.03
C ASP A 281 -6.14 10.17 -28.78
N ALA A 282 -5.56 9.83 -27.63
CA ALA A 282 -5.30 8.44 -27.26
C ALA A 282 -6.61 7.66 -27.09
N HIS A 283 -6.52 6.33 -27.17
CA HIS A 283 -7.68 5.44 -27.03
C HIS A 283 -8.53 5.79 -25.78
N PRO A 284 -9.88 5.85 -25.87
CA PRO A 284 -10.74 6.31 -24.77
C PRO A 284 -10.52 5.58 -23.45
N THR A 285 -10.29 4.27 -23.51
CA THR A 285 -10.00 3.48 -22.30
C THR A 285 -8.69 3.92 -21.64
N LEU A 286 -7.61 4.13 -22.39
CA LEU A 286 -6.34 4.62 -21.83
C LEU A 286 -6.54 5.98 -21.16
N ARG A 287 -7.22 6.91 -21.86
CA ARG A 287 -7.53 8.24 -21.29
C ARG A 287 -8.31 8.11 -19.99
N ARG A 288 -9.29 7.20 -19.92
CA ARG A 288 -10.07 6.94 -18.70
C ARG A 288 -9.18 6.51 -17.52
N HIS A 289 -8.23 5.60 -17.73
CA HIS A 289 -7.28 5.19 -16.68
C HIS A 289 -6.49 6.38 -16.13
N VAL A 290 -5.93 7.22 -17.02
CA VAL A 290 -5.15 8.40 -16.62
C VAL A 290 -6.03 9.48 -15.95
N ILE A 291 -7.28 9.66 -16.39
CA ILE A 291 -8.24 10.58 -15.76
C ILE A 291 -8.58 10.12 -14.33
N GLN A 292 -8.83 8.83 -14.11
CA GLN A 292 -9.11 8.29 -12.77
C GLN A 292 -7.90 8.42 -11.82
N ALA A 293 -6.70 8.22 -12.35
CA ALA A 293 -5.46 8.43 -11.62
C ALA A 293 -5.26 9.91 -11.25
N LYS A 294 -5.55 10.84 -12.19
CA LYS A 294 -5.59 12.29 -11.96
C LYS A 294 -6.56 12.65 -10.83
N GLU A 295 -7.81 12.19 -10.88
CA GLU A 295 -8.81 12.48 -9.85
C GLU A 295 -8.38 12.00 -8.46
N SER A 296 -7.71 10.84 -8.40
CA SER A 296 -7.15 10.29 -7.16
C SER A 296 -5.98 11.13 -6.63
N MET A 297 -5.11 11.62 -7.52
CA MET A 297 -4.01 12.54 -7.19
C MET A 297 -4.54 13.89 -6.67
N GLU A 298 -5.52 14.49 -7.36
CA GLU A 298 -6.17 15.74 -6.95
C GLU A 298 -6.81 15.61 -5.57
N ARG A 299 -7.48 14.48 -5.31
CA ARG A 299 -8.00 14.18 -3.99
C ARG A 299 -6.88 14.13 -2.96
N ALA A 300 -5.82 13.36 -3.22
CA ALA A 300 -4.73 13.20 -2.27
C ALA A 300 -4.05 14.54 -1.93
N ILE A 301 -3.84 15.42 -2.92
CA ILE A 301 -3.31 16.78 -2.69
C ILE A 301 -4.21 17.58 -1.73
N ARG A 302 -5.54 17.55 -1.94
CA ARG A 302 -6.49 18.25 -1.05
C ARG A 302 -6.45 17.69 0.37
N VAL A 303 -6.47 16.37 0.52
CA VAL A 303 -6.47 15.72 1.84
C VAL A 303 -5.17 16.02 2.61
N ARG A 304 -4.02 15.95 1.93
CA ARG A 304 -2.71 16.27 2.52
C ARG A 304 -2.62 17.70 3.04
N ALA A 305 -3.33 18.65 2.43
CA ALA A 305 -3.36 20.05 2.86
C ALA A 305 -4.12 20.27 4.19
N VAL A 306 -5.00 19.33 4.56
CA VAL A 306 -5.74 19.32 5.83
C VAL A 306 -4.93 18.69 6.96
N ASP A 307 -4.02 17.76 6.65
CA ASP A 307 -3.17 17.05 7.61
C ASP A 307 -1.90 17.85 7.99
N ARG A 308 -2.08 18.95 8.75
CA ARG A 308 -1.00 19.92 9.09
C ARG A 308 -0.17 19.57 10.34
#